data_AF-A0A0M3HNQ8-F1
#
_entry.id   AF-A0A0M3HNQ8-F1
#
_cell.length_a   1.000
_cell.length_b   1.000
_cell.length_c   1.000
_cell.angle_alpha   90.00
_cell.angle_beta   90.00
_cell.angle_gamma   90.00
#
_symmetry.space_group_name_H-M   'P 1'
#
loop_
_entity.id
_entity.type
_entity.pdbx_description
1 polymer ?
#
loop_
_entity_poly.entity_id
_entity_poly.type
_entity_poly.pdbx_seq_one_letter_code
_entity_poly.pdbx_strand_id
1 'polypeptide(L)'
;MNILPKKKWHVRTKENVARVRRDQKLAAKEEQLIRERAQLAEQQFKASSIIISPDVKQVNLLRKNADERMSLLYGTKRNETATDERNVHLEGPSGHVNLFAELEEADRKNLGTGNKEYEEEKRKEREEYESKVGILKYLGEGSNEFTKQKSWYEQLPPKRVDDNTSKQSNEVTRVLPTGVMDLNEAKKLSKKESKRKKEKNKHKKKRKRTSGDWEEHSRKRKRHRSYTSSEGFKNKGIRHDSAERSDSSEQLQKLRRERMQREEMEKKKTFDLLHPLKEQAKSEDINPKYSSQFNPALARQNRFR
;
A
#
# COMPACT_ATOMS: atom_id res chain seq x y z
N MET A 1 31.04 30.82 31.35
CA MET A 1 30.15 31.23 30.24
C MET A 1 29.21 30.08 29.89
N ASN A 2 27.90 30.34 29.74
CA ASN A 2 26.95 29.30 29.31
C ASN A 2 26.96 29.13 27.78
N ILE A 3 27.33 27.94 27.31
CA ILE A 3 27.42 27.61 25.89
C ILE A 3 26.15 26.94 25.34
N LEU A 4 25.20 26.56 26.19
CA LEU A 4 24.00 25.80 25.83
C LEU A 4 23.08 26.54 24.84
N PRO A 5 22.83 27.86 24.96
CA PRO A 5 21.97 28.58 24.01
C PRO A 5 22.51 28.59 22.58
N LYS A 6 23.83 28.36 22.40
CA LYS A 6 24.49 28.30 21.10
C LYS A 6 24.42 26.90 20.46
N LYS A 7 23.91 25.90 21.18
CA LYS A 7 23.79 24.52 20.69
C LYS A 7 22.41 24.29 20.07
N LYS A 8 22.40 23.70 18.87
CA LYS A 8 21.17 23.43 18.11
C LYS A 8 20.21 22.45 18.80
N TRP A 9 20.69 21.62 19.72
CA TRP A 9 19.87 20.66 20.47
C TRP A 9 19.26 21.25 21.76
N HIS A 10 19.56 22.50 22.10
CA HIS A 10 19.10 23.06 23.36
C HIS A 10 17.58 23.25 23.37
N VAL A 11 16.89 22.57 24.28
CA VAL A 11 15.42 22.46 24.32
C VAL A 11 14.71 23.82 24.44
N ARG A 12 15.35 24.79 25.09
CA ARG A 12 14.74 26.11 25.36
C ARG A 12 14.96 27.13 24.23
N THR A 13 15.65 26.76 23.14
CA THR A 13 15.75 27.67 21.98
C THR A 13 14.38 27.82 21.32
N LYS A 14 14.09 29.03 20.83
CA LYS A 14 12.79 29.34 20.22
C LYS A 14 12.44 28.38 19.08
N GLU A 15 13.44 27.98 18.30
CA GLU A 15 13.28 27.03 17.19
C GLU A 15 12.86 25.63 17.65
N ASN A 16 13.48 25.10 18.70
CA ASN A 16 13.16 23.77 19.21
C ASN A 16 11.79 23.76 19.90
N VAL A 17 11.47 24.80 20.66
CA VAL A 17 10.13 24.96 21.25
C VAL A 17 9.07 25.07 20.15
N ALA A 18 9.34 25.77 19.05
CA ALA A 18 8.42 25.85 17.92
C ALA A 18 8.24 24.51 17.18
N ARG A 19 9.31 23.71 17.06
CA ARG A 19 9.22 22.34 16.51
C ARG A 19 8.33 21.46 17.39
N VAL A 20 8.57 21.44 18.71
CA VAL A 20 7.75 20.68 19.66
C VAL A 20 6.28 21.11 19.62
N ARG A 21 5.99 22.41 19.55
CA ARG A 21 4.60 22.89 19.42
C ARG A 21 3.93 22.47 18.12
N ARG A 22 4.68 22.41 17.01
CA ARG A 22 4.16 21.92 15.73
C ARG A 22 3.82 20.43 15.85
N ASP A 23 4.71 19.65 16.43
CA ASP A 23 4.54 18.20 16.58
C ASP A 23 3.35 17.89 17.53
N GLN A 24 3.25 18.61 18.65
CA GLN A 24 2.08 18.53 19.56
C GLN A 24 0.78 18.92 18.86
N LYS A 25 0.79 19.96 18.02
CA LYS A 25 -0.39 20.38 17.26
C LYS A 25 -0.77 19.36 16.18
N LEU A 26 0.20 18.68 15.57
CA LEU A 26 -0.04 17.60 14.61
C LEU A 26 -0.66 16.39 15.31
N ALA A 27 -0.06 15.94 16.42
CA ALA A 27 -0.60 14.85 17.22
C ALA A 27 -2.04 15.14 17.70
N ALA A 28 -2.30 16.35 18.20
CA ALA A 28 -3.64 16.75 18.62
C ALA A 28 -4.67 16.73 17.48
N LYS A 29 -4.26 17.11 16.26
CA LYS A 29 -5.14 17.05 15.08
C LYS A 29 -5.41 15.61 14.65
N GLU A 30 -4.39 14.75 14.67
CA GLU A 30 -4.56 13.33 14.34
C GLU A 30 -5.52 12.65 15.32
N GLU A 31 -5.40 12.92 16.62
CA GLU A 31 -6.34 12.44 17.63
C GLU A 31 -7.77 12.93 17.36
N GLN A 32 -7.95 14.20 16.97
CA GLN A 32 -9.26 14.74 16.60
C GLN A 32 -9.84 14.02 15.39
N LEU A 33 -9.05 13.81 14.33
CA LEU A 33 -9.49 13.09 13.15
C LEU A 33 -9.88 11.63 13.46
N ILE A 34 -9.12 10.95 14.32
CA ILE A 34 -9.44 9.59 14.78
C ILE A 34 -10.76 9.59 15.56
N ARG A 35 -10.97 10.57 16.46
CA ARG A 35 -12.22 10.71 17.21
C ARG A 35 -13.41 11.01 16.31
N GLU A 36 -13.27 11.95 15.37
CA GLU A 36 -14.32 12.28 14.40
C GLU A 36 -14.66 11.06 13.53
N ARG A 37 -13.66 10.31 13.08
CA ARG A 37 -13.88 9.05 12.34
C ARG A 37 -14.63 8.02 13.18
N ALA A 38 -14.26 7.86 14.44
CA ALA A 38 -14.93 6.95 15.36
C ALA A 38 -16.39 7.37 15.60
N GLN A 39 -16.64 8.66 15.82
CA GLN A 39 -18.00 9.21 15.99
C GLN A 39 -18.86 9.02 14.74
N LEU A 40 -18.29 9.27 13.55
CA LEU A 40 -18.99 9.07 12.28
C LEU A 40 -19.33 7.59 12.07
N ALA A 41 -18.40 6.67 12.37
CA ALA A 41 -18.66 5.24 12.32
C ALA A 41 -19.78 4.82 13.30
N GLU A 42 -19.80 5.40 14.51
CA GLU A 42 -20.86 5.16 15.48
C GLU A 42 -22.23 5.69 14.99
N GLN A 43 -22.26 6.89 14.41
CA GLN A 43 -23.48 7.46 13.81
C GLN A 43 -24.00 6.59 12.67
N GLN A 44 -23.11 6.14 11.77
CA GLN A 44 -23.45 5.23 10.68
C GLN A 44 -23.97 3.89 11.19
N PHE A 45 -23.37 3.34 12.24
CA PHE A 45 -23.82 2.10 12.87
C PHE A 45 -25.19 2.25 13.53
N LYS A 46 -25.43 3.36 14.24
CA LYS A 46 -26.74 3.67 14.82
C LYS A 46 -27.81 3.81 13.74
N ALA A 47 -27.51 4.55 12.68
CA ALA A 47 -28.42 4.73 11.55
C ALA A 47 -28.73 3.40 10.84
N SER A 48 -27.72 2.59 10.54
CA SER A 48 -27.92 1.28 9.92
C SER A 48 -28.71 0.34 10.83
N SER A 49 -28.41 0.34 12.14
CA SER A 49 -29.18 -0.42 13.12
C SER A 49 -30.66 -0.03 13.11
N ILE A 50 -31.01 1.25 12.98
CA ILE A 50 -32.41 1.68 12.90
C ILE A 50 -33.09 1.19 11.61
N ILE A 51 -32.39 1.26 10.47
CA ILE A 51 -32.92 0.91 9.15
C ILE A 51 -33.11 -0.61 8.98
N ILE A 52 -32.31 -1.43 9.67
CA ILE A 52 -32.37 -2.88 9.55
C ILE A 52 -33.66 -3.42 10.20
N SER A 53 -34.45 -4.15 9.39
CA SER A 53 -35.69 -4.83 9.79
C SER A 53 -35.46 -5.76 10.99
N PRO A 54 -36.45 -5.90 11.91
CA PRO A 54 -36.32 -6.72 13.11
C PRO A 54 -35.88 -8.17 12.83
N ASP A 55 -36.34 -8.77 11.73
CA ASP A 55 -35.99 -10.15 11.35
C ASP A 55 -34.49 -10.29 11.01
N VAL A 56 -33.91 -9.29 10.34
CA VAL A 56 -32.49 -9.28 9.98
C VAL A 56 -31.62 -9.06 11.23
N LYS A 57 -32.10 -8.29 12.22
CA LYS A 57 -31.43 -8.16 13.53
C LYS A 57 -31.35 -9.49 14.27
N GLN A 58 -32.46 -10.24 14.29
CA GLN A 58 -32.51 -11.55 14.94
C GLN A 58 -31.56 -12.55 14.28
N VAL A 59 -31.53 -12.61 12.94
CA VAL A 59 -30.59 -13.47 12.21
C VAL A 59 -29.12 -13.09 12.48
N ASN A 60 -28.80 -11.80 12.51
CA ASN A 60 -27.43 -11.35 12.81
C ASN A 60 -27.01 -11.63 14.25
N LEU A 61 -27.94 -11.54 15.22
CA LEU A 61 -27.68 -11.92 16.61
C LEU A 61 -27.44 -13.43 16.74
N LEU A 62 -28.27 -14.25 16.07
CA LEU A 62 -28.08 -15.71 16.04
C LEU A 62 -26.73 -16.10 15.42
N ARG A 63 -26.29 -15.40 14.37
CA ARG A 63 -24.95 -15.59 13.78
C ARG A 63 -23.84 -15.24 14.76
N LYS A 64 -23.91 -14.09 15.43
CA LYS A 64 -22.92 -13.71 16.46
C LYS A 64 -22.84 -14.72 17.59
N ASN A 65 -23.98 -15.18 18.10
CA ASN A 65 -24.02 -16.21 19.14
C ASN A 65 -23.44 -17.54 18.65
N ALA A 66 -23.66 -17.91 17.38
CA ALA A 66 -23.04 -19.08 16.79
C ALA A 66 -21.51 -18.91 16.67
N ASP A 67 -21.03 -17.73 16.24
CA ASP A 67 -19.60 -17.42 16.15
C ASP A 67 -18.92 -17.42 17.53
N GLU A 68 -19.56 -16.86 18.56
CA GLU A 68 -19.08 -16.91 19.95
C GLU A 68 -19.01 -18.35 20.46
N ARG A 69 -20.02 -19.18 20.18
CA ARG A 69 -20.01 -20.60 20.53
C ARG A 69 -18.90 -21.34 19.77
N MET A 70 -18.71 -21.07 18.49
CA MET A 70 -17.64 -21.65 17.69
C MET A 70 -16.26 -21.22 18.21
N SER A 71 -16.11 -19.95 18.58
CA SER A 71 -14.90 -19.43 19.22
C SER A 71 -14.65 -20.07 20.58
N LEU A 72 -15.68 -20.42 21.34
CA LEU A 72 -15.54 -21.07 22.64
C LEU A 72 -15.23 -22.58 22.51
N LEU A 73 -15.87 -23.27 21.57
CA LEU A 73 -15.69 -24.71 21.34
C LEU A 73 -14.38 -25.03 20.59
N TYR A 74 -13.99 -24.21 19.62
CA TYR A 74 -12.85 -24.48 18.73
C TYR A 74 -11.73 -23.43 18.85
N GLY A 75 -11.95 -22.34 19.59
CA GLY A 75 -10.90 -21.39 19.89
C GLY A 75 -9.94 -21.96 20.92
N THR A 76 -8.85 -22.55 20.44
CA THR A 76 -7.64 -22.77 21.23
C THR A 76 -7.23 -21.47 21.91
N LYS A 77 -7.52 -21.35 23.21
CA LYS A 77 -6.80 -20.41 24.08
C LYS A 77 -5.35 -20.87 24.13
N ARG A 78 -4.50 -20.30 23.27
CA ARG A 78 -3.05 -20.33 23.46
C ARG A 78 -2.75 -19.54 24.73
N ASN A 79 -2.72 -20.23 25.86
CA ASN A 79 -2.08 -19.70 27.05
C ASN A 79 -0.57 -19.79 26.80
N GLU A 80 0.05 -18.63 26.57
CA GLU A 80 1.51 -18.47 26.59
C GLU A 80 2.00 -18.61 28.02
N THR A 81 2.35 -19.83 28.46
CA THR A 81 3.23 -19.98 29.61
C THR A 81 4.17 -21.17 29.44
N ALA A 82 5.46 -20.82 29.34
CA ALA A 82 6.62 -21.52 29.89
C ALA A 82 7.01 -22.88 29.29
N THR A 83 8.18 -22.83 28.66
CA THR A 83 9.16 -23.89 28.46
C THR A 83 9.26 -24.90 29.60
N ASP A 84 9.27 -26.20 29.30
CA ASP A 84 10.30 -27.09 29.82
C ASP A 84 10.40 -28.40 29.00
N GLU A 85 11.63 -28.88 28.91
CA GLU A 85 12.09 -29.92 28.00
C GLU A 85 11.86 -31.35 28.53
N ARG A 86 11.80 -32.30 27.58
CA ARG A 86 11.95 -33.75 27.77
C ARG A 86 10.86 -34.45 28.59
N ASN A 87 9.79 -34.86 27.91
CA ASN A 87 9.26 -36.19 28.14
C ASN A 87 8.44 -36.67 26.93
N VAL A 88 8.73 -37.87 26.45
CA VAL A 88 7.85 -38.60 25.53
C VAL A 88 6.63 -39.01 26.35
N HIS A 89 5.64 -38.13 26.46
CA HIS A 89 4.36 -38.45 27.09
C HIS A 89 3.34 -38.73 25.99
N LEU A 90 2.95 -40.00 25.87
CA LEU A 90 1.84 -40.50 25.07
C LEU A 90 0.47 -40.13 25.67
N GLU A 91 0.43 -39.15 26.58
CA GLU A 91 -0.75 -38.76 27.34
C GLU A 91 -0.98 -37.26 27.13
N GLY A 92 -2.11 -36.90 26.52
CA GLY A 92 -2.53 -35.50 26.51
C GLY A 92 -2.78 -34.99 27.95
N PRO A 93 -3.04 -33.69 28.17
CA PRO A 93 -3.29 -33.11 29.50
C PRO A 93 -4.50 -33.71 30.26
N SER A 94 -5.22 -34.63 29.63
CA SER A 94 -6.38 -35.38 30.11
C SER A 94 -6.09 -36.87 30.38
N GLY A 95 -4.84 -37.33 30.23
CA GLY A 95 -4.46 -38.75 30.35
C GLY A 95 -4.96 -39.65 29.20
N HIS A 96 -5.52 -39.07 28.14
CA HIS A 96 -6.03 -39.81 27.00
C HIS A 96 -4.93 -40.01 25.95
N VAL A 97 -4.67 -41.27 25.59
CA VAL A 97 -3.76 -41.64 24.49
C VAL A 97 -4.50 -41.41 23.18
N ASN A 98 -4.13 -40.33 22.48
CA ASN A 98 -4.79 -39.96 21.25
C ASN A 98 -4.06 -40.59 20.05
N LEU A 99 -4.45 -41.82 19.68
CA LEU A 99 -3.83 -42.60 18.61
C LEU A 99 -3.89 -41.91 17.23
N PHE A 100 -4.76 -40.91 17.07
CA PHE A 100 -4.97 -40.17 15.83
C PHE A 100 -4.31 -38.79 15.82
N ALA A 101 -3.54 -38.42 16.86
CA ALA A 101 -2.90 -37.10 16.93
C ALA A 101 -1.98 -36.81 15.73
N GLU A 102 -1.21 -37.82 15.30
CA GLU A 102 -0.31 -37.68 14.14
C GLU A 102 -1.08 -37.50 12.82
N LEU A 103 -2.23 -38.15 12.69
CA LEU A 103 -3.11 -38.03 11.52
C LEU A 103 -3.81 -36.66 11.49
N GLU A 104 -4.36 -36.22 12.63
CA GLU A 104 -5.01 -34.92 12.77
C GLU A 104 -4.02 -33.77 12.56
N GLU A 105 -2.76 -33.90 12.98
CA GLU A 105 -1.72 -32.90 12.70
C GLU A 105 -1.35 -32.83 11.21
N ALA A 106 -1.38 -33.96 10.50
CA ALA A 106 -1.18 -33.98 9.05
C ALA A 106 -2.34 -33.30 8.32
N ASP A 107 -3.58 -33.51 8.75
CA ASP A 107 -4.75 -32.88 8.17
C ASP A 107 -4.81 -31.37 8.50
N ARG A 108 -4.45 -30.96 9.72
CA ARG A 108 -4.41 -29.55 10.12
C ARG A 108 -3.39 -28.71 9.36
N LYS A 109 -2.29 -29.31 8.89
CA LYS A 109 -1.32 -28.64 7.99
C LYS A 109 -1.97 -28.25 6.64
N ASN A 110 -2.97 -29.00 6.20
CA ASN A 110 -3.67 -28.75 4.93
C ASN A 110 -4.86 -27.78 5.07
N LEU A 111 -5.44 -27.63 6.27
CA LEU A 111 -6.62 -26.76 6.50
C LEU A 111 -6.28 -25.32 6.94
N GLY A 112 -5.08 -25.05 7.46
CA GLY A 112 -4.73 -23.76 8.07
C GLY A 112 -3.83 -22.86 7.23
N THR A 113 -3.28 -23.37 6.14
CA THR A 113 -2.47 -22.57 5.21
C THR A 113 -3.42 -22.02 4.15
N GLY A 114 -3.93 -20.79 4.36
CA GLY A 114 -4.69 -20.10 3.33
C GLY A 114 -3.94 -20.13 2.00
N ASN A 115 -4.67 -20.15 0.88
CA ASN A 115 -4.06 -20.30 -0.43
C ASN A 115 -3.08 -19.14 -0.68
N LYS A 116 -1.78 -19.40 -0.53
CA LYS A 116 -0.71 -18.39 -0.66
C LYS A 116 -0.76 -17.74 -2.05
N GLU A 117 -1.14 -18.54 -3.05
CA GLU A 117 -1.31 -18.08 -4.42
C GLU A 117 -2.42 -17.03 -4.54
N TYR A 118 -3.51 -17.16 -3.76
CA TYR A 118 -4.61 -16.20 -3.76
C TYR A 118 -4.22 -14.86 -3.11
N GLU A 119 -3.43 -14.88 -2.03
CA GLU A 119 -2.94 -13.64 -1.42
C GLU A 119 -1.94 -12.91 -2.31
N GLU A 120 -1.10 -13.66 -3.02
CA GLU A 120 -0.17 -13.14 -4.02
C GLU A 120 -0.90 -12.61 -5.26
N GLU A 121 -1.93 -13.30 -5.75
CA GLU A 121 -2.78 -12.86 -6.86
C GLU A 121 -3.48 -11.55 -6.52
N LYS A 122 -4.12 -11.48 -5.34
CA LYS A 122 -4.76 -10.25 -4.87
C LYS A 122 -3.77 -9.11 -4.66
N ARG A 123 -2.51 -9.42 -4.34
CA ARG A 123 -1.43 -8.43 -4.23
C ARG A 123 -1.01 -7.92 -5.60
N LYS A 124 -0.84 -8.81 -6.58
CA LYS A 124 -0.54 -8.44 -7.98
C LYS A 124 -1.66 -7.62 -8.58
N GLU A 125 -2.93 -7.97 -8.36
CA GLU A 125 -4.09 -7.21 -8.83
C GLU A 125 -4.09 -5.76 -8.28
N ARG A 126 -3.73 -5.59 -6.99
CA ARG A 126 -3.56 -4.26 -6.40
C ARG A 126 -2.39 -3.50 -7.04
N GLU A 127 -1.24 -4.14 -7.21
CA GLU A 127 -0.07 -3.51 -7.83
C GLU A 127 -0.33 -3.14 -9.31
N GLU A 128 -1.07 -3.98 -10.05
CA GLU A 128 -1.51 -3.73 -11.42
C GLU A 128 -2.51 -2.57 -11.48
N TYR A 129 -3.48 -2.53 -10.57
CA TYR A 129 -4.42 -1.41 -10.48
C TYR A 129 -3.71 -0.11 -10.13
N GLU A 130 -2.82 -0.13 -9.15
CA GLU A 130 -2.03 1.04 -8.75
C GLU A 130 -1.08 1.48 -9.87
N SER A 131 -0.49 0.55 -10.63
CA SER A 131 0.30 0.85 -11.83
C SER A 131 -0.56 1.47 -12.94
N LYS A 132 -1.73 0.89 -13.21
CA LYS A 132 -2.69 1.38 -14.21
C LYS A 132 -3.25 2.77 -13.89
N VAL A 133 -3.44 3.07 -12.60
CA VAL A 133 -3.86 4.39 -12.11
C VAL A 133 -2.68 5.36 -11.99
N GLY A 134 -1.44 4.87 -12.13
CA GLY A 134 -0.22 5.68 -12.06
C GLY A 134 0.21 6.07 -10.64
N ILE A 135 -0.34 5.40 -9.63
CA ILE A 135 0.03 5.53 -8.22
C ILE A 135 1.33 4.80 -7.94
N LEU A 136 1.46 3.58 -8.46
CA LEU A 136 2.66 2.75 -8.34
C LEU A 136 3.42 2.79 -9.66
N LYS A 137 4.45 3.64 -9.75
CA LYS A 137 5.33 3.73 -10.92
C LYS A 137 6.71 3.20 -10.54
N TYR A 138 7.14 2.13 -11.18
CA TYR A 138 8.45 1.54 -10.87
C TYR A 138 9.56 2.34 -11.56
N LEU A 139 10.65 2.59 -10.83
CA LEU A 139 11.81 3.29 -11.38
C LEU A 139 12.48 2.38 -12.43
N GLY A 140 12.59 2.85 -13.68
CA GLY A 140 13.14 2.07 -14.79
C GLY A 140 12.09 1.27 -15.58
N GLU A 141 10.81 1.45 -15.30
CA GLU A 141 9.71 0.91 -16.12
C GLU A 141 9.84 1.46 -17.56
N GLY A 142 10.22 0.58 -18.50
CA GLY A 142 10.55 0.92 -19.89
C GLY A 142 12.06 0.96 -20.23
N SER A 143 12.96 0.68 -19.29
CA SER A 143 14.38 0.47 -19.59
C SER A 143 14.65 -0.93 -20.15
N ASN A 144 15.72 -1.09 -20.95
CA ASN A 144 16.14 -2.37 -21.51
C ASN A 144 16.46 -3.42 -20.42
N GLU A 145 16.84 -2.97 -19.22
CA GLU A 145 17.07 -3.81 -18.05
C GLU A 145 15.76 -4.36 -17.47
N PHE A 146 14.70 -3.55 -17.45
CA PHE A 146 13.37 -3.96 -16.98
C PHE A 146 12.67 -4.91 -17.96
N THR A 147 12.78 -4.65 -19.27
CA THR A 147 12.26 -5.54 -20.31
C THR A 147 13.14 -6.77 -20.56
N LYS A 148 14.27 -6.88 -19.86
CA LYS A 148 15.32 -7.91 -20.05
C LYS A 148 15.79 -8.04 -21.51
N GLN A 149 15.56 -7.01 -22.32
CA GLN A 149 15.98 -6.99 -23.71
C GLN A 149 17.42 -6.54 -23.75
N LYS A 150 18.32 -7.47 -24.10
CA LYS A 150 19.71 -7.10 -24.41
C LYS A 150 19.73 -6.26 -25.68
N SER A 151 20.32 -5.09 -25.58
CA SER A 151 20.56 -4.24 -26.74
C SER A 151 21.42 -4.96 -27.78
N TRP A 152 21.29 -4.59 -29.06
CA TRP A 152 22.01 -5.20 -30.18
C TRP A 152 23.54 -5.23 -30.00
N TYR A 153 24.11 -4.28 -29.24
CA TYR A 153 25.54 -4.22 -28.94
C TYR A 153 26.00 -5.18 -27.81
N GLU A 154 25.07 -5.75 -27.03
CA GLU A 154 25.36 -6.79 -26.03
C GLU A 154 25.24 -8.21 -26.59
N GLN A 155 24.52 -8.37 -27.70
CA GLN A 155 24.37 -9.64 -28.38
C GLN A 155 25.54 -9.87 -29.33
N LEU A 156 26.44 -10.80 -29.00
CA LEU A 156 27.43 -11.28 -29.95
C LEU A 156 26.70 -12.06 -31.07
N PRO A 157 27.01 -11.80 -32.35
CA PRO A 157 26.35 -12.50 -33.44
C PRO A 157 26.57 -14.01 -33.32
N PRO A 158 25.54 -14.84 -33.53
CA PRO A 158 25.67 -16.28 -33.46
C PRO A 158 26.73 -16.73 -34.47
N LYS A 159 27.75 -17.43 -33.97
CA LYS A 159 28.82 -17.98 -34.81
C LYS A 159 28.18 -18.99 -35.75
N ARG A 160 28.36 -18.80 -37.07
CA ARG A 160 27.91 -19.74 -38.09
C ARG A 160 28.47 -21.12 -37.74
N VAL A 161 27.57 -22.07 -37.48
CA VAL A 161 27.90 -23.47 -37.27
C VAL A 161 28.03 -24.10 -38.65
N ASP A 162 29.26 -24.46 -39.02
CA ASP A 162 29.50 -25.36 -40.14
C ASP A 162 29.59 -26.78 -39.58
N ASP A 163 28.73 -27.67 -40.06
CA ASP A 163 28.79 -29.10 -39.80
C ASP A 163 30.06 -29.68 -40.44
N ASN A 164 30.98 -30.21 -39.63
CA ASN A 164 31.66 -31.50 -39.81
C ASN A 164 32.93 -31.64 -38.94
N THR A 165 32.95 -32.76 -38.21
CA THR A 165 34.10 -33.56 -37.76
C THR A 165 35.50 -32.93 -37.60
N SER A 166 36.00 -33.12 -36.38
CA SER A 166 37.39 -33.50 -36.06
C SER A 166 38.50 -32.44 -36.13
N LYS A 167 39.13 -32.32 -34.95
CA LYS A 167 40.57 -32.11 -34.71
C LYS A 167 41.16 -30.71 -34.95
N GLN A 168 41.91 -30.34 -33.91
CA GLN A 168 43.00 -29.37 -33.85
C GLN A 168 42.58 -27.90 -33.73
N SER A 169 42.47 -27.45 -32.49
CA SER A 169 42.81 -26.07 -32.14
C SER A 169 44.31 -25.86 -32.35
N ASN A 170 44.72 -25.74 -33.62
CA ASN A 170 45.94 -25.00 -33.93
C ASN A 170 45.58 -23.54 -33.68
N GLU A 171 46.24 -22.93 -32.70
CA GLU A 171 46.29 -21.49 -32.53
C GLU A 171 46.86 -20.89 -33.82
N VAL A 172 45.98 -20.59 -34.77
CA VAL A 172 46.28 -19.63 -35.81
C VAL A 172 46.32 -18.29 -35.10
N THR A 173 47.51 -17.90 -34.64
CA THR A 173 47.84 -16.53 -34.33
C THR A 173 47.48 -15.71 -35.56
N ARG A 174 46.31 -15.07 -35.54
CA ARG A 174 46.01 -14.00 -36.49
C ARG A 174 47.03 -12.92 -36.20
N VAL A 175 48.02 -12.78 -37.08
CA VAL A 175 48.96 -11.65 -37.04
C VAL A 175 48.09 -10.41 -37.17
N LEU A 176 47.93 -9.68 -36.06
CA LEU A 176 47.26 -8.40 -36.06
C LEU A 176 48.03 -7.47 -37.01
N PRO A 177 47.35 -6.73 -37.91
CA PRO A 177 47.99 -5.70 -38.70
C PRO A 177 48.73 -4.72 -37.76
N THR A 178 49.95 -4.37 -38.13
CA THR A 178 50.84 -3.50 -37.34
C THR A 178 50.13 -2.20 -36.96
N GLY A 179 49.91 -2.00 -35.66
CA GLY A 179 49.27 -0.79 -35.12
C GLY A 179 48.18 -1.01 -34.06
N VAL A 180 47.70 -2.24 -33.86
CA VAL A 180 46.70 -2.55 -32.83
C VAL A 180 47.35 -3.30 -31.67
N MET A 181 47.41 -2.69 -30.48
CA MET A 181 47.98 -3.31 -29.29
C MET A 181 47.05 -4.36 -28.68
N ASP A 182 47.61 -5.52 -28.37
CA ASP A 182 46.89 -6.64 -27.77
C ASP A 182 46.67 -6.40 -26.26
N LEU A 183 45.44 -6.11 -25.83
CA LEU A 183 45.12 -5.69 -24.46
C LEU A 183 45.35 -6.78 -23.40
N ASN A 184 45.59 -8.03 -23.81
CA ASN A 184 45.94 -9.13 -22.92
C ASN A 184 47.42 -9.11 -22.49
N GLU A 185 48.30 -8.46 -23.24
CA GLU A 185 49.72 -8.34 -22.91
C GLU A 185 49.97 -7.30 -21.82
N ALA A 186 49.15 -6.24 -21.78
CA ALA A 186 49.17 -5.21 -20.73
C ALA A 186 48.92 -5.78 -19.31
N LYS A 187 48.16 -6.88 -19.20
CA LYS A 187 47.89 -7.54 -17.91
C LYS A 187 49.11 -8.29 -17.35
N LYS A 188 50.05 -8.73 -18.20
CA LYS A 188 51.29 -9.42 -17.73
C LYS A 188 52.32 -8.43 -17.16
N LEU A 189 52.33 -7.17 -17.62
CA LEU A 189 53.26 -6.14 -17.15
C LEU A 189 52.90 -5.57 -15.75
N SER A 190 51.62 -5.49 -15.42
CA SER A 190 51.12 -4.99 -14.11
C SER A 190 51.51 -5.87 -12.90
N LYS A 191 51.67 -7.18 -13.11
CA LYS A 191 52.06 -8.13 -12.04
C LYS A 191 53.53 -8.02 -11.61
N LYS A 192 54.41 -7.46 -12.46
CA LYS A 192 55.84 -7.29 -12.16
C LYS A 192 56.13 -5.95 -11.45
N GLU A 193 55.27 -4.96 -11.64
CA GLU A 193 55.42 -3.63 -11.03
C GLU A 193 54.88 -3.56 -9.59
N SER A 194 53.84 -4.35 -9.29
CA SER A 194 53.26 -4.47 -7.95
C SER A 194 54.19 -5.13 -6.91
N LYS A 195 55.17 -5.94 -7.34
CA LYS A 195 56.21 -6.51 -6.45
C LYS A 195 57.33 -5.51 -6.10
N ARG A 196 57.66 -4.55 -6.98
CA ARG A 196 58.69 -3.51 -6.71
C ARG A 196 58.25 -2.41 -5.74
N LYS A 197 56.94 -2.16 -5.58
CA LYS A 197 56.41 -1.16 -4.64
C LYS A 197 56.29 -1.65 -3.18
N LYS A 198 56.41 -2.97 -2.92
CA LYS A 198 56.26 -3.53 -1.56
C LYS A 198 57.57 -3.55 -0.74
N GLU A 199 58.73 -3.42 -1.37
CA GLU A 199 60.04 -3.38 -0.67
C GLU A 199 60.47 -1.98 -0.20
N LYS A 200 60.01 -0.88 -0.83
CA LYS A 200 60.44 0.48 -0.46
C LYS A 200 59.74 1.08 0.77
N ASN A 201 58.69 0.44 1.30
CA ASN A 201 57.90 0.97 2.43
C ASN A 201 58.31 0.47 3.82
N LYS A 202 59.42 -0.27 3.95
CA LYS A 202 59.90 -0.74 5.27
C LYS A 202 60.93 0.17 5.96
N HIS A 203 61.42 1.24 5.33
CA HIS A 203 62.40 2.15 5.96
C HIS A 203 61.95 3.62 5.87
N LYS A 204 61.00 4.02 6.71
CA LYS A 204 60.78 5.42 7.13
C LYS A 204 59.72 5.48 8.25
N LYS A 205 60.02 4.85 9.38
CA LYS A 205 59.22 5.00 10.61
C LYS A 205 60.14 5.16 11.83
N LYS A 206 61.00 6.17 11.81
CA LYS A 206 61.58 6.78 13.02
C LYS A 206 61.74 8.28 12.79
N ARG A 207 61.50 9.05 13.85
CA ARG A 207 61.56 10.53 13.99
C ARG A 207 60.22 11.25 13.77
N LYS A 208 59.36 11.20 14.79
CA LYS A 208 58.55 12.35 15.20
C LYS A 208 59.09 12.85 16.54
N ARG A 209 59.66 14.07 16.57
CA ARG A 209 59.66 15.00 17.72
C ARG A 209 59.89 16.42 17.18
N THR A 210 59.24 17.38 17.87
CA THR A 210 59.41 18.85 17.84
C THR A 210 58.95 19.55 16.55
N SER A 211 58.36 20.73 16.52
CA SER A 211 57.88 21.75 17.48
C SER A 211 57.39 22.93 16.62
N GLY A 212 56.43 23.73 17.10
CA GLY A 212 56.17 25.15 16.76
C GLY A 212 55.97 25.54 15.29
N ASP A 213 54.82 26.10 14.94
CA ASP A 213 54.61 27.57 14.91
C ASP A 213 54.80 28.12 13.47
N TRP A 214 54.27 29.31 13.19
CA TRP A 214 54.13 30.04 11.92
C TRP A 214 52.75 29.98 11.23
N GLU A 215 51.85 30.80 11.77
CA GLU A 215 51.26 31.98 11.11
C GLU A 215 51.23 32.09 9.56
N GLU A 216 50.00 32.29 9.07
CA GLU A 216 49.55 33.31 8.10
C GLU A 216 50.21 33.47 6.71
N HIS A 217 49.45 33.16 5.63
CA HIS A 217 48.86 34.19 4.76
C HIS A 217 48.11 33.60 3.54
N SER A 218 46.86 34.07 3.39
CA SER A 218 46.30 34.66 2.17
C SER A 218 46.30 33.84 0.86
N ARG A 219 45.10 33.45 0.40
CA ARG A 219 44.39 34.18 -0.69
C ARG A 219 42.99 33.60 -1.00
N LYS A 220 42.02 34.45 -0.72
CA LYS A 220 40.72 34.67 -1.39
C LYS A 220 40.41 33.80 -2.62
N ARG A 221 39.31 33.04 -2.56
CA ARG A 221 38.26 33.05 -3.60
C ARG A 221 36.87 32.91 -2.98
N LYS A 222 36.27 34.05 -2.62
CA LYS A 222 34.81 34.18 -2.48
C LYS A 222 34.20 34.07 -3.89
N ARG A 223 33.30 33.12 -4.11
CA ARG A 223 32.33 33.21 -5.20
C ARG A 223 31.04 33.77 -4.65
N HIS A 224 30.82 35.04 -4.97
CA HIS A 224 29.52 35.70 -4.90
C HIS A 224 28.58 35.05 -5.91
N ARG A 225 27.34 34.77 -5.50
CA ARG A 225 26.21 34.67 -6.44
C ARG A 225 25.32 35.88 -6.15
N SER A 226 25.42 36.86 -7.03
CA SER A 226 24.69 38.11 -7.00
C SER A 226 23.23 37.90 -7.40
N TYR A 227 22.38 38.54 -6.62
CA TYR A 227 21.01 38.93 -6.90
C TYR A 227 21.04 40.41 -7.30
N THR A 228 20.40 40.77 -8.43
CA THR A 228 19.85 42.06 -8.90
C THR A 228 19.68 41.90 -10.43
N SER A 229 18.62 42.25 -11.17
CA SER A 229 17.55 43.25 -11.08
C SER A 229 16.42 42.73 -11.99
N SER A 230 15.17 42.59 -11.54
CA SER A 230 14.10 43.60 -11.71
C SER A 230 13.91 44.06 -13.17
N GLU A 231 13.05 43.34 -13.89
CA GLU A 231 12.06 43.94 -14.78
C GLU A 231 10.67 43.49 -14.32
N GLY A 232 9.78 44.47 -14.16
CA GLY A 232 8.60 44.39 -13.31
C GLY A 232 7.40 43.73 -13.97
N PHE A 233 6.80 42.78 -13.26
CA PHE A 233 5.37 42.56 -13.33
C PHE A 233 4.74 43.00 -12.00
N LYS A 234 4.06 44.15 -12.07
CA LYS A 234 3.20 44.66 -11.01
C LYS A 234 2.00 43.72 -10.86
N ASN A 235 2.11 42.68 -10.04
CA ASN A 235 0.91 42.00 -9.53
C ASN A 235 0.30 42.88 -8.43
N LYS A 236 -0.56 43.77 -8.90
CA LYS A 236 -1.53 44.53 -8.12
C LYS A 236 -2.26 43.53 -7.23
N GLY A 237 -2.17 43.71 -5.91
CA GLY A 237 -2.88 42.90 -4.95
C GLY A 237 -4.39 42.98 -5.21
N ILE A 238 -4.93 41.93 -5.81
CA ILE A 238 -6.37 41.70 -5.84
C ILE A 238 -6.69 41.05 -4.50
N ARG A 239 -7.05 41.89 -3.53
CA ARG A 239 -7.89 41.46 -2.41
C ARG A 239 -9.25 41.13 -3.03
N HIS A 240 -9.41 39.90 -3.52
CA HIS A 240 -10.74 39.38 -3.83
C HIS A 240 -11.33 38.94 -2.50
N ASP A 241 -12.45 39.56 -2.15
CA ASP A 241 -13.15 39.36 -0.89
C ASP A 241 -13.40 37.88 -0.61
N SER A 242 -13.07 37.46 0.61
CA SER A 242 -13.32 36.11 1.12
C SER A 242 -14.81 35.71 1.07
N ALA A 243 -15.72 36.70 0.97
CA ALA A 243 -17.16 36.51 0.86
C ALA A 243 -17.57 35.86 -0.48
N GLU A 244 -16.94 36.21 -1.60
CA GLU A 244 -17.34 35.63 -2.89
C GLU A 244 -16.88 34.16 -3.04
N ARG A 245 -15.81 33.77 -2.34
CA ARG A 245 -15.39 32.37 -2.27
C ARG A 245 -16.32 31.51 -1.41
N SER A 246 -16.91 32.07 -0.36
CA SER A 246 -17.93 31.36 0.43
C SER A 246 -19.21 31.19 -0.38
N ASP A 247 -19.67 32.22 -1.10
CA ASP A 247 -20.91 32.16 -1.88
C ASP A 247 -20.82 31.15 -3.04
N SER A 248 -19.67 31.10 -3.72
CA SER A 248 -19.39 30.07 -4.72
C SER A 248 -19.35 28.66 -4.13
N SER A 249 -18.82 28.51 -2.91
CA SER A 249 -18.80 27.23 -2.20
C SER A 249 -20.20 26.76 -1.77
N GLU A 250 -21.07 27.69 -1.35
CA GLU A 250 -22.46 27.42 -1.01
C GLU A 250 -23.29 27.08 -2.24
N GLN A 251 -23.07 27.78 -3.35
CA GLN A 251 -23.67 27.47 -4.64
C GLN A 251 -23.27 26.07 -5.14
N LEU A 252 -21.99 25.70 -5.00
CA LEU A 252 -21.51 24.35 -5.31
C LEU A 252 -22.14 23.30 -4.39
N GLN A 253 -22.32 23.59 -3.10
CA GLN A 253 -23.02 22.69 -2.19
C GLN A 253 -24.49 22.51 -2.58
N LYS A 254 -25.17 23.59 -3.02
CA LYS A 254 -26.55 23.52 -3.52
C LYS A 254 -26.64 22.61 -4.75
N LEU A 255 -25.74 22.76 -5.72
CA LEU A 255 -25.68 21.91 -6.92
C LEU A 255 -25.39 20.44 -6.57
N ARG A 256 -24.56 20.17 -5.55
CA ARG A 256 -24.31 18.80 -5.05
C ARG A 256 -25.55 18.19 -4.41
N ARG A 257 -26.29 18.95 -3.59
CA ARG A 257 -27.55 18.48 -2.97
C ARG A 257 -28.60 18.20 -4.05
N GLU A 258 -28.72 19.08 -5.03
CA GLU A 258 -29.64 18.91 -6.14
C GLU A 258 -29.29 17.68 -7.00
N ARG A 259 -28.00 17.45 -7.27
CA ARG A 259 -27.53 16.22 -7.94
C ARG A 259 -27.93 14.98 -7.14
N MET A 260 -27.67 14.95 -5.83
CA MET A 260 -28.04 13.82 -4.97
C MET A 260 -29.55 13.54 -4.98
N GLN A 261 -30.37 14.60 -4.94
CA GLN A 261 -31.83 14.46 -5.04
C GLN A 261 -32.26 13.88 -6.39
N ARG A 262 -31.62 14.29 -7.50
CA ARG A 262 -31.89 13.71 -8.82
C ARG A 262 -31.53 12.23 -8.87
N GLU A 263 -30.34 11.87 -8.38
CA GLU A 263 -29.90 10.47 -8.31
C GLU A 263 -30.81 9.62 -7.42
N GLU A 264 -31.28 10.15 -6.28
CA GLU A 264 -32.24 9.47 -5.41
C GLU A 264 -33.60 9.25 -6.08
N MET A 265 -34.09 10.26 -6.81
CA MET A 265 -35.35 10.16 -7.54
C MET A 265 -35.25 9.18 -8.70
N GLU A 266 -34.13 9.15 -9.43
CA GLU A 266 -33.87 8.16 -10.47
C GLU A 266 -33.75 6.76 -9.87
N LYS A 267 -33.02 6.60 -8.75
CA LYS A 267 -32.96 5.32 -8.03
C LYS A 267 -34.34 4.83 -7.59
N LYS A 268 -35.18 5.71 -7.03
CA LYS A 268 -36.56 5.37 -6.67
C LYS A 268 -37.37 4.94 -7.88
N LYS A 269 -37.32 5.69 -8.99
CA LYS A 269 -37.97 5.31 -10.25
C LYS A 269 -37.49 3.93 -10.74
N THR A 270 -36.18 3.69 -10.74
CA THR A 270 -35.64 2.38 -11.14
C THR A 270 -36.07 1.27 -10.20
N PHE A 271 -36.15 1.55 -8.90
CA PHE A 271 -36.61 0.62 -7.89
C PHE A 271 -38.09 0.28 -8.10
N ASP A 272 -38.94 1.27 -8.35
CA ASP A 272 -40.36 1.07 -8.63
C ASP A 272 -40.59 0.31 -9.95
N LEU A 273 -39.73 0.52 -10.96
CA LEU A 273 -39.76 -0.23 -12.21
C LEU A 273 -39.28 -1.68 -12.06
N LEU A 274 -38.27 -1.93 -11.21
CA LEU A 274 -37.72 -3.27 -10.95
C LEU A 274 -38.57 -4.07 -9.95
N HIS A 275 -39.24 -3.37 -9.05
CA HIS A 275 -40.16 -3.89 -8.06
C HIS A 275 -41.54 -3.30 -8.35
N PRO A 276 -42.18 -3.67 -9.47
CA PRO A 276 -43.57 -3.33 -9.67
C PRO A 276 -44.32 -3.88 -8.47
N LEU A 277 -44.89 -2.97 -7.68
CA LEU A 277 -45.76 -3.33 -6.59
C LEU A 277 -46.81 -4.24 -7.20
N LYS A 278 -46.76 -5.54 -6.88
CA LYS A 278 -47.95 -6.36 -6.95
C LYS A 278 -48.89 -5.65 -5.99
N GLU A 279 -49.75 -4.80 -6.53
CA GLU A 279 -50.98 -4.43 -5.87
C GLU A 279 -51.61 -5.77 -5.52
N GLN A 280 -51.39 -6.23 -4.29
CA GLN A 280 -52.31 -7.16 -3.67
C GLN A 280 -53.61 -6.41 -3.76
N ALA A 281 -54.44 -6.81 -4.72
CA ALA A 281 -55.72 -6.21 -4.98
C ALA A 281 -56.35 -5.98 -3.62
N LYS A 282 -56.45 -4.71 -3.21
CA LYS A 282 -57.40 -4.36 -2.17
C LYS A 282 -58.67 -5.00 -2.68
N SER A 283 -59.20 -5.97 -1.95
CA SER A 283 -60.50 -6.54 -2.24
C SER A 283 -61.46 -5.37 -2.11
N GLU A 284 -61.63 -4.62 -3.20
CA GLU A 284 -62.72 -3.69 -3.35
C GLU A 284 -63.95 -4.54 -3.08
N ASP A 285 -64.78 -4.13 -2.14
CA ASP A 285 -66.09 -4.74 -1.93
C ASP A 285 -66.89 -4.49 -3.20
N ILE A 286 -66.73 -5.37 -4.19
CA ILE A 286 -67.41 -5.28 -5.49
C ILE A 286 -68.89 -5.46 -5.20
N ASN A 287 -69.63 -4.34 -5.22
CA ASN A 287 -71.09 -4.36 -5.12
C ASN A 287 -71.65 -5.19 -6.28
N PRO A 288 -72.35 -6.30 -6.02
CA PRO A 288 -72.85 -7.17 -7.06
C PRO A 288 -73.91 -6.43 -7.90
N LYS A 289 -73.80 -6.56 -9.22
CA LYS A 289 -74.71 -5.89 -10.16
C LYS A 289 -76.15 -6.40 -10.11
N TYR A 290 -76.36 -7.57 -9.51
CA TYR A 290 -77.66 -8.22 -9.36
C TYR A 290 -77.95 -8.52 -7.90
N SER A 291 -79.23 -8.41 -7.52
CA SER A 291 -79.70 -8.79 -6.18
C SER A 291 -79.47 -10.29 -5.94
N SER A 292 -78.86 -10.61 -4.80
CA SER A 292 -78.54 -11.99 -4.40
C SER A 292 -79.78 -12.84 -4.14
N GLN A 293 -80.94 -12.23 -3.91
CA GLN A 293 -82.21 -12.91 -3.69
C GLN A 293 -82.82 -13.46 -4.98
N PHE A 294 -82.61 -12.78 -6.11
CA PHE A 294 -83.25 -13.14 -7.38
C PHE A 294 -82.29 -13.84 -8.35
N ASN A 295 -80.98 -13.55 -8.29
CA ASN A 295 -79.97 -14.17 -9.16
C ASN A 295 -78.67 -14.48 -8.40
N PRO A 296 -78.67 -15.55 -7.56
CA PRO A 296 -77.56 -15.86 -6.66
C PRO A 296 -76.29 -16.30 -7.39
N ALA A 297 -76.41 -16.96 -8.55
CA ALA A 297 -75.27 -17.40 -9.34
C ALA A 297 -74.50 -16.21 -9.94
N LEU A 298 -75.21 -15.23 -10.50
CA LEU A 298 -74.62 -14.03 -11.12
C LEU A 298 -74.06 -13.06 -10.09
N ALA A 299 -74.68 -12.96 -8.91
CA ALA A 299 -74.20 -12.10 -7.82
C ALA A 299 -72.84 -12.57 -7.23
N ARG A 300 -72.44 -13.83 -7.47
CA ARG A 300 -71.21 -14.43 -6.92
C ARG A 300 -70.03 -14.46 -7.90
N GLN A 301 -70.24 -14.17 -9.18
CA GLN A 301 -69.23 -14.32 -10.23
C GLN A 301 -68.00 -13.40 -10.06
N ASN A 302 -68.14 -12.28 -9.35
CA ASN A 302 -67.08 -11.28 -9.21
C ASN A 302 -66.32 -11.36 -7.89
N ARG A 303 -66.48 -12.44 -7.11
CA ARG A 303 -65.72 -12.64 -5.86
C ARG A 303 -64.55 -13.57 -6.12
N PHE A 304 -63.33 -13.07 -5.93
CA PHE A 304 -62.14 -13.91 -5.87
C PHE A 304 -62.25 -14.84 -4.64
N ARG A 305 -61.87 -16.10 -4.83
CA ARG A 305 -61.95 -17.14 -3.80
C ARG A 305 -60.71 -17.13 -2.91
#